data_AF-A0A7W5SD98-F1
#
_entry.id   AF-A0A7W5SD98-F1
#
_cell.length_a   1.000
_cell.length_b   1.000
_cell.length_c   1.000
_cell.angle_alpha   90.00
_cell.angle_beta   90.00
_cell.angle_gamma   90.00
#
_symmetry.space_group_name_H-M   'P 1'
#
loop_
_entity.id
_entity.type
_entity.pdbx_description
1 polymer ?
#
loop_
_entity_poly.entity_id
_entity_poly.type
_entity_poly.pdbx_seq_one_letter_code
_entity_poly.pdbx_strand_id
1 'polypeptide(L)' 'MKSKTATAEDKRDIELAVSKTLELGSMSDEQVLALGISPESLARNRNAIAAAIRASGMHFAA' A
#
# COMPACT_ATOMS: atom_id res chain seq x y z
N MET A 1 14.06 -14.24 -15.32
CA MET A 1 12.93 -13.37 -14.97
C MET A 1 13.47 -12.25 -14.10
N LYS A 2 13.44 -10.99 -14.56
CA LYS A 2 13.96 -9.85 -13.77
C LYS A 2 12.97 -9.58 -12.64
N SER A 3 13.26 -10.09 -11.45
CA SER A 3 12.61 -9.69 -10.21
C SER A 3 12.75 -8.17 -10.12
N LYS A 4 11.65 -7.43 -10.32
CA LYS A 4 11.62 -5.99 -10.08
C LYS A 4 11.77 -5.84 -8.57
N THR A 5 13.00 -5.62 -8.12
CA THR A 5 13.32 -5.27 -6.75
C THR A 5 12.46 -4.06 -6.41
N ALA A 6 11.58 -4.17 -5.42
CA ALA A 6 10.78 -3.05 -4.95
C ALA A 6 11.73 -1.88 -4.66
N THR A 7 11.54 -0.79 -5.40
CA THR A 7 12.41 0.39 -5.31
C THR A 7 12.19 1.06 -3.95
N ALA A 8 13.13 1.90 -3.50
CA ALA A 8 12.94 2.64 -2.25
C ALA A 8 11.65 3.49 -2.28
N GLU A 9 11.26 3.95 -3.48
CA GLU A 9 9.99 4.63 -3.75
C GLU A 9 8.79 3.71 -3.54
N ASP A 10 8.78 2.49 -4.09
CA ASP A 10 7.70 1.52 -3.88
C ASP A 10 7.47 1.22 -2.40
N LYS A 11 8.56 1.09 -1.62
CA LYS A 11 8.43 0.87 -0.16
C LYS A 11 7.74 2.03 0.53
N ARG A 12 8.14 3.28 0.22
CA ARG A 12 7.48 4.46 0.80
C ARG A 12 6.01 4.56 0.38
N ASP A 13 5.71 4.26 -0.87
CA ASP A 13 4.33 4.27 -1.39
C ASP A 13 3.46 3.22 -0.67
N ILE A 14 3.99 2.01 -0.48
CA ILE A 14 3.32 0.94 0.28
C ILE A 14 3.05 1.39 1.71
N GLU A 15 4.07 1.87 2.43
CA GLU A 15 3.92 2.29 3.82
C GLU A 15 2.93 3.45 3.97
N LEU A 16 2.98 4.43 3.06
CA LEU A 16 2.08 5.57 3.06
C LEU A 16 0.63 5.14 2.82
N ALA A 17 0.38 4.30 1.80
CA ALA A 17 -0.94 3.79 1.49
C ALA A 17 -1.51 2.94 2.64
N VAL A 18 -0.69 2.04 3.21
CA VAL A 18 -1.10 1.19 4.34
C VAL A 18 -1.43 2.04 5.56
N SER A 19 -0.53 2.95 5.95
CA SER A 19 -0.74 3.82 7.11
C SER A 19 -2.03 4.63 6.97
N LYS A 20 -2.24 5.28 5.82
CA LYS A 20 -3.44 6.09 5.60
C LYS A 20 -4.72 5.25 5.53
N THR A 21 -4.64 4.04 4.96
CA THR A 21 -5.77 3.11 4.94
C THR A 21 -6.15 2.65 6.33
N LEU A 22 -5.16 2.40 7.21
CA LEU A 22 -5.42 2.03 8.61
C LEU A 22 -5.97 3.21 9.42
N GLU A 23 -5.46 4.43 9.21
CA GLU A 23 -5.98 5.64 9.87
C GLU A 23 -7.44 5.95 9.48
N LEU A 24 -7.80 5.76 8.20
CA LEU A 24 -9.15 6.05 7.68
C LEU A 24 -10.09 4.83 7.74
N GLY A 25 -9.58 3.66 8.10
CA GLY A 25 -10.30 2.38 8.09
C GLY A 25 -10.48 1.76 6.70
N SER A 26 -10.57 2.58 5.65
CA SER A 26 -10.51 2.14 4.25
C SER A 26 -10.13 3.31 3.33
N MET A 27 -9.49 3.01 2.20
CA MET A 27 -9.22 3.98 1.15
C MET A 27 -9.52 3.40 -0.23
N SER A 28 -10.08 4.21 -1.11
CA SER A 28 -10.24 3.89 -2.53
C SER A 28 -8.95 4.16 -3.30
N ASP A 29 -8.75 3.47 -4.43
CA ASP A 29 -7.58 3.68 -5.30
C ASP A 29 -7.38 5.16 -5.66
N GLU A 30 -8.46 5.91 -5.93
CA GLU A 30 -8.40 7.36 -6.20
C GLU A 30 -7.80 8.18 -5.06
N GLN A 31 -8.13 7.83 -3.81
CA GLN A 31 -7.57 8.52 -2.65
C GLN A 31 -6.11 8.15 -2.44
N VAL A 32 -5.72 6.92 -2.77
CA VAL A 32 -4.31 6.49 -2.74
C VAL A 32 -3.49 7.22 -3.81
N LEU A 33 -4.05 7.43 -5.01
CA LEU A 33 -3.45 8.26 -6.05
C LEU A 33 -3.33 9.72 -5.61
N ALA A 34 -4.30 10.24 -4.87
CA ALA A 34 -4.26 11.59 -4.31
C ALA A 34 -3.13 11.81 -3.28
N LEU A 35 -2.54 10.74 -2.73
CA LEU A 35 -1.35 10.81 -1.86
C LEU A 35 -0.05 11.06 -2.64
N GLY A 36 -0.11 11.17 -3.97
CA GLY A 36 1.05 11.33 -4.84
C GLY A 36 1.65 10.00 -5.30
N ILE A 37 0.98 8.87 -5.02
CA ILE A 37 1.40 7.56 -5.49
C ILE A 37 1.02 7.43 -6.96
N SER A 38 2.00 7.11 -7.81
CA SER A 38 1.75 6.93 -9.23
C SER A 38 0.88 5.68 -9.47
N PRO A 39 -0.05 5.71 -10.45
CA PRO A 39 -0.92 4.56 -10.73
C PRO A 39 -0.16 3.29 -11.12
N GLU A 40 1.00 3.43 -11.77
CA GLU A 40 1.88 2.29 -12.05
C GLU A 40 2.51 1.69 -10.78
N SER A 41 2.89 2.53 -9.82
CA SER A 41 3.43 2.10 -8.53
C SER A 41 2.34 1.41 -7.72
N LEU A 42 1.15 2.02 -7.64
CA LEU A 42 -0.02 1.45 -7.00
C LEU A 42 -0.37 0.07 -7.57
N ALA A 43 -0.42 -0.08 -8.89
CA ALA A 43 -0.74 -1.35 -9.54
C ALA A 43 0.30 -2.45 -9.24
N ARG A 44 1.60 -2.11 -9.19
CA ARG A 44 2.67 -3.06 -8.84
C ARG A 44 2.63 -3.46 -7.37
N ASN A 45 2.28 -2.51 -6.50
CA ASN A 45 2.32 -2.65 -5.06
C ASN A 45 0.99 -3.04 -4.42
N ARG A 46 -0.11 -3.08 -5.19
CA ARG A 46 -1.46 -3.38 -4.69
C ARG A 46 -1.53 -4.63 -3.83
N ASN A 47 -0.86 -5.70 -4.26
CA ASN A 47 -0.79 -6.95 -3.49
C ASN A 47 -0.05 -6.80 -2.17
N ALA A 48 1.06 -6.05 -2.16
CA ALA A 48 1.83 -5.78 -0.94
C ALA A 48 1.05 -4.89 0.04
N ILE A 49 0.38 -3.84 -0.46
CA ILE A 49 -0.49 -2.96 0.32
C ILE A 49 -1.64 -3.76 0.95
N ALA A 50 -2.36 -4.56 0.17
CA ALA A 50 -3.45 -5.38 0.67
C ALA A 50 -2.98 -6.41 1.72
N ALA A 51 -1.84 -7.05 1.49
CA ALA A 51 -1.24 -7.98 2.45
C ALA A 51 -0.84 -7.28 3.76
N ALA A 52 -0.24 -6.08 3.68
CA ALA A 52 0.17 -5.30 4.84
C ALA A 52 -1.02 -4.75 5.65
N ILE A 53 -2.08 -4.27 4.98
CA ILE A 53 -3.33 -3.87 5.64
C ILE A 53 -3.95 -5.08 6.36
N ARG A 54 -4.01 -6.24 5.70
CA ARG A 54 -4.56 -7.47 6.30
C ARG A 54 -3.73 -7.95 7.49
N ALA A 55 -2.40 -7.92 7.38
CA ALA A 55 -1.49 -8.26 8.48
C ALA A 55 -1.67 -7.29 9.67
N SER A 56 -1.89 -6.01 9.39
CA SER A 56 -2.16 -5.00 10.43
C SER A 56 -3.53 -5.23 11.08
N GLY A 57 -4.58 -5.52 10.31
CA GLY A 57 -5.90 -5.86 10.82
C GLY A 57 -5.93 -7.15 11.66
N MET A 58 -5.10 -8.13 11.35
CA MET A 58 -4.90 -9.32 12.21
C MET A 58 -4.26 -8.98 13.56
N HIS A 59 -3.47 -7.92 13.65
CA HIS A 59 -2.86 -7.48 14.90
C HIS A 59 -3.88 -6.82 15.86
N PHE A 60 -4.98 -6.26 15.33
CA PHE A 60 -6.06 -5.66 16.12
C PHE A 60 -7.18 -6.65 16.50
N ALA A 61 -7.12 -7.91 16.04
CA ALA A 61 -8.13 -8.94 16.28
C ALA A 61 -7.66 -10.05 17.25
N ALA A 62 -6.59 -9.80 18.03
CA ALA A 62 -6.03 -10.72 19.02
C ALA A 62 -6.38 -10.29 20.46
#